data_AF-A0A9Q4BME8-F1
#
_entry.id   AF-A0A9Q4BME8-F1
#
_cell.length_a   1.000
_cell.length_b   1.000
_cell.length_c   1.000
_cell.angle_alpha   90.00
_cell.angle_beta   90.00
_cell.angle_gamma   90.00
#
_symmetry.space_group_name_H-M   'P 1'
#
loop_
_entity.id
_entity.type
_entity.pdbx_description
1 polymer ?
#
loop_
_entity_poly.entity_id
_entity_poly.type
_entity_poly.pdbx_seq_one_letter_code
_entity_poly.pdbx_strand_id
1 'polypeptide(L)'
;MRNNQSVLSLVFILILLAYVLKFFGIITTSTGKLVSYAFLLYGIVSVYMTMGTHRRAGLFLGTAIFLTGVVLFIIEYFDIIQPGILVLPSLLFIVGAGFLMLFFDDYSNRVFLYTSAILVFFSFLSAFLTRRVPLFGFAGRIASELLDYYPVFIILLGVYILLNRKRQ
;
A
#
# COMPACT_ATOMS: atom_id res chain seq x y z
N MET A 1 13.15 -3.05 -24.51
CA MET A 1 12.13 -3.95 -23.91
C MET A 1 12.71 -5.18 -23.20
N ARG A 2 13.80 -5.81 -23.68
CA ARG A 2 14.38 -7.03 -23.06
C ARG A 2 14.99 -6.82 -21.66
N ASN A 3 15.53 -5.64 -21.37
CA ASN A 3 16.22 -5.38 -20.10
C ASN A 3 15.27 -5.22 -18.90
N ASN A 4 14.04 -4.75 -19.14
CA ASN A 4 13.15 -4.36 -18.05
C ASN A 4 12.56 -5.56 -17.30
N GLN A 5 12.26 -6.63 -18.01
CA GLN A 5 11.78 -7.87 -17.38
C GLN A 5 12.89 -8.54 -16.56
N SER A 6 14.14 -8.46 -17.01
CA SER A 6 15.29 -9.03 -16.30
C SER A 6 15.49 -8.41 -14.91
N VAL A 7 15.29 -7.10 -14.77
CA VAL A 7 15.43 -6.41 -13.46
C VAL A 7 14.32 -6.82 -12.49
N LEU A 8 13.07 -6.88 -12.93
CA LEU A 8 11.95 -7.33 -12.10
C LEU A 8 12.12 -8.79 -11.67
N SER A 9 12.55 -9.67 -12.58
CA SER A 9 12.86 -11.06 -12.26
C SER A 9 13.94 -11.19 -11.19
N LEU A 10 14.99 -10.35 -11.24
CA LEU A 10 16.05 -10.33 -10.23
C LEU A 10 15.52 -9.93 -8.85
N VAL A 11 14.63 -8.94 -8.77
CA VAL A 11 13.97 -8.55 -7.52
C VAL A 11 13.16 -9.70 -6.94
N PHE A 12 12.37 -10.41 -7.76
CA PHE A 12 11.62 -11.57 -7.30
C PHE A 12 12.53 -12.69 -6.80
N ILE A 13 13.65 -12.95 -7.48
CA ILE A 13 14.65 -13.93 -7.04
C ILE A 13 15.22 -13.54 -5.67
N LEU A 14 15.56 -12.26 -5.46
CA LEU A 14 16.07 -11.79 -4.16
C LEU A 14 15.03 -11.94 -3.03
N ILE A 15 13.77 -11.61 -3.31
CA ILE A 15 12.67 -11.78 -2.33
C ILE A 15 12.48 -13.27 -2.00
N LEU A 16 12.46 -14.13 -3.02
CA LEU A 16 12.31 -15.57 -2.84
C LEU A 16 13.48 -16.15 -2.04
N LEU A 17 14.70 -15.74 -2.37
CA LEU A 17 15.92 -16.15 -1.68
C LEU A 17 15.84 -15.77 -0.19
N ALA A 18 15.44 -14.54 0.13
CA ALA A 18 15.28 -14.10 1.51
C ALA A 18 14.25 -14.95 2.30
N TYR A 19 13.13 -15.32 1.66
CA TYR A 19 12.16 -16.24 2.25
C TYR A 19 12.71 -17.64 2.49
N VAL A 20 13.49 -18.17 1.53
CA VAL A 20 14.15 -19.47 1.66
C VAL A 20 15.17 -19.47 2.80
N LEU A 21 16.01 -18.43 2.91
CA LEU A 21 16.97 -18.32 4.02
C LEU A 21 16.27 -18.26 5.39
N LYS A 22 15.11 -17.61 5.46
CA LYS A 22 14.29 -17.62 6.67
C LYS A 22 13.76 -19.02 6.99
N PHE A 23 13.28 -19.77 5.99
CA PHE A 23 12.79 -21.13 6.18
C PHE A 23 13.88 -22.06 6.75
N PHE A 24 15.13 -21.89 6.31
CA PHE A 24 16.28 -22.61 6.86
C PHE A 24 16.78 -22.09 8.22
N GLY A 25 16.14 -21.07 8.80
CA GLY A 25 16.50 -20.51 10.10
C GLY A 25 17.80 -19.69 10.10
N ILE A 26 18.36 -19.37 8.92
CA ILE A 26 19.57 -18.54 8.80
C ILE A 26 19.25 -17.08 9.21
N ILE A 27 18.03 -16.64 8.91
CA ILE A 27 17.56 -15.28 9.22
C ILE A 27 16.42 -15.37 10.25
N THR A 28 16.58 -14.69 11.38
CA THR A 28 15.61 -14.65 12.50
C THR A 28 14.61 -13.49 12.40
N THR A 29 14.59 -12.77 11.28
CA THR A 29 13.76 -11.58 11.06
C THR A 29 12.26 -11.91 10.97
N SER A 30 11.41 -11.02 11.52
CA SER A 30 9.94 -11.14 11.44
C SER A 30 9.44 -11.19 9.99
N THR A 31 8.30 -11.83 9.76
CA THR A 31 7.74 -11.92 8.39
C THR A 31 7.31 -10.54 7.89
N GLY A 32 6.80 -9.67 8.78
CA GLY A 32 6.43 -8.30 8.43
C GLY A 32 7.62 -7.48 7.93
N LYS A 33 8.80 -7.61 8.56
CA LYS A 33 10.05 -6.98 8.09
C LYS A 33 10.50 -7.47 6.71
N LEU A 34 10.33 -8.76 6.39
CA LEU A 34 10.65 -9.27 5.06
C LEU A 34 9.70 -8.73 3.99
N VAL A 35 8.40 -8.67 4.30
CA VAL A 35 7.39 -8.11 3.40
C VAL A 35 7.64 -6.62 3.14
N SER A 36 8.02 -5.85 4.17
CA SER A 36 8.33 -4.44 4.00
C SER A 36 9.54 -4.22 3.09
N TYR A 37 10.63 -4.99 3.25
CA TYR A 37 11.77 -4.94 2.33
C TYR A 37 11.40 -5.34 0.90
N ALA A 38 10.57 -6.37 0.74
CA ALA A 38 10.10 -6.79 -0.58
C ALA A 38 9.31 -5.67 -1.28
N PHE A 39 8.41 -4.99 -0.56
CA PHE A 39 7.62 -3.89 -1.11
C PHE A 39 8.47 -2.65 -1.42
N LEU A 40 9.46 -2.33 -0.58
CA LEU A 40 10.42 -1.25 -0.84
C LEU A 40 11.22 -1.51 -2.12
N LEU A 41 11.81 -2.69 -2.25
CA LEU A 41 12.62 -3.05 -3.42
C LEU A 41 11.79 -3.15 -4.70
N TYR A 42 10.64 -3.81 -4.64
CA TYR A 42 9.76 -3.93 -5.79
C TYR A 42 9.20 -2.56 -6.21
N GLY A 43 8.73 -1.76 -5.25
CA GLY A 43 8.14 -0.46 -5.50
C GLY A 43 9.12 0.51 -6.17
N ILE A 44 10.34 0.63 -5.65
CA ILE A 44 11.34 1.55 -6.22
C ILE A 44 11.76 1.13 -7.65
N VAL A 45 11.94 -0.16 -7.88
CA VAL A 45 12.24 -0.68 -9.22
C VAL A 45 11.06 -0.44 -10.17
N SER A 46 9.82 -0.69 -9.73
CA SER A 46 8.63 -0.43 -10.53
C SER A 46 8.51 1.05 -10.92
N VAL A 47 8.77 1.97 -9.99
CA VAL A 47 8.78 3.42 -10.25
C VAL A 47 9.83 3.77 -11.30
N TYR A 48 11.09 3.36 -11.10
CA TYR A 48 12.19 3.63 -12.02
C TYR A 48 11.88 3.17 -13.46
N MET A 49 11.17 2.06 -13.58
CA MET A 49 10.93 1.40 -14.86
C MET A 49 9.72 1.93 -15.61
N THR A 50 8.82 2.61 -14.90
CA THR A 50 7.58 3.19 -15.45
C THR A 50 7.69 4.69 -15.68
N MET A 51 8.57 5.37 -14.95
CA MET A 51 8.86 6.79 -15.15
C MET A 51 9.35 7.05 -16.59
N GLY A 52 8.83 8.10 -17.23
CA GLY A 52 9.08 8.49 -18.61
C GLY A 52 8.37 7.63 -19.67
N THR A 53 7.73 6.52 -19.28
CA THR A 53 7.10 5.59 -20.24
C THR A 53 5.63 5.88 -20.53
N HIS A 54 5.09 7.00 -20.02
CA HIS A 54 3.67 7.40 -20.11
C HIS A 54 2.69 6.39 -19.49
N ARG A 55 3.19 5.38 -18.78
CA ARG A 55 2.39 4.36 -18.08
C ARG A 55 1.95 4.85 -16.71
N ARG A 56 1.03 5.83 -16.70
CA ARG A 56 0.53 6.51 -15.48
C ARG A 56 0.11 5.54 -14.38
N ALA A 57 -0.70 4.53 -14.70
CA ALA A 57 -1.16 3.54 -13.71
C ALA A 57 0.00 2.75 -13.09
N GLY A 58 1.02 2.39 -13.88
CA GLY A 58 2.20 1.67 -13.39
C GLY A 58 3.05 2.51 -12.44
N LEU A 59 3.23 3.80 -12.76
CA LEU A 59 3.97 4.73 -11.90
C LEU A 59 3.24 4.97 -10.57
N PHE A 60 1.93 5.17 -10.63
CA PHE A 60 1.11 5.34 -9.43
C PHE A 60 1.15 4.09 -8.53
N LEU A 61 0.93 2.90 -9.09
CA LEU A 61 0.97 1.64 -8.34
C LEU A 61 2.37 1.35 -7.78
N GLY A 62 3.43 1.59 -8.57
CA GLY A 62 4.81 1.43 -8.09
C GLY A 62 5.09 2.32 -6.88
N THR A 63 4.67 3.58 -6.96
CA THR A 63 4.80 4.55 -5.86
C THR A 63 3.99 4.12 -4.64
N ALA A 64 2.77 3.64 -4.85
CA ALA A 64 1.91 3.16 -3.77
C ALA A 64 2.49 1.93 -3.06
N ILE A 65 3.03 0.96 -3.81
CA ILE A 65 3.68 -0.23 -3.25
C ILE A 65 4.94 0.15 -2.48
N PHE A 66 5.76 1.05 -3.04
CA PHE A 66 6.96 1.56 -2.36
C PHE A 66 6.61 2.20 -1.01
N LEU A 67 5.67 3.14 -1.01
CA LEU A 67 5.28 3.85 0.21
C LEU A 67 4.55 2.96 1.21
N THR A 68 3.79 1.97 0.75
CA THR A 68 3.24 0.93 1.63
C THR A 68 4.36 0.14 2.31
N GLY A 69 5.43 -0.19 1.56
CA GLY A 69 6.64 -0.79 2.10
C GLY A 69 7.29 0.08 3.19
N VAL A 70 7.37 1.40 2.97
CA VAL A 70 7.87 2.35 3.98
C VAL A 70 7.01 2.33 5.24
N VAL A 71 5.68 2.38 5.11
CA VAL A 71 4.76 2.36 6.25
C VAL A 71 4.89 1.06 7.05
N LEU A 72 4.91 -0.09 6.38
CA LEU A 72 5.11 -1.39 7.03
C LEU A 72 6.46 -1.47 7.74
N PHE A 73 7.53 -0.95 7.11
CA PHE A 73 8.85 -0.90 7.72
C PHE A 73 8.84 -0.09 9.01
N ILE A 74 8.20 1.08 9.01
CA ILE A 74 8.12 1.94 10.20
C ILE A 74 7.33 1.23 11.31
N ILE A 75 6.18 0.64 11.00
CA ILE A 75 5.35 -0.07 11.99
C ILE A 75 6.13 -1.22 12.65
N GLU A 76 6.81 -2.05 11.84
CA GLU A 76 7.55 -3.23 12.30
C GLU A 76 8.89 -2.89 12.99
N TYR A 77 9.52 -1.77 12.64
CA TYR A 77 10.82 -1.40 13.20
C TYR A 77 10.68 -0.58 14.50
N PHE A 78 9.68 0.30 14.57
CA PHE A 78 9.48 1.21 15.71
C PHE A 78 8.45 0.71 16.73
N ASP A 79 7.91 -0.50 16.54
CA ASP A 79 6.97 -1.17 17.45
C ASP A 79 5.81 -0.26 17.88
N ILE A 80 5.09 0.27 16.89
CA ILE A 80 4.09 1.31 17.11
C ILE A 80 2.88 0.71 17.85
N ILE A 81 2.62 1.25 19.06
CA ILE A 81 1.60 0.78 20.01
C ILE A 81 0.18 0.75 19.42
N GLN A 82 -0.15 1.66 18.49
CA GLN A 82 -1.47 1.73 17.84
C GLN A 82 -1.34 2.01 16.34
N PRO A 83 -1.08 0.99 15.50
CA PRO A 83 -0.88 1.18 14.06
C PRO A 83 -2.15 1.66 13.34
N GLY A 84 -3.34 1.38 13.91
CA GLY A 84 -4.63 1.80 13.33
C GLY A 84 -4.77 3.32 13.16
N ILE A 85 -4.13 4.11 14.02
CA ILE A 85 -4.13 5.58 13.95
C ILE A 85 -3.41 6.08 12.69
N LEU A 86 -2.46 5.30 12.16
CA LEU A 86 -1.65 5.69 11.01
C LEU A 86 -2.30 5.33 9.68
N VAL A 87 -3.34 4.50 9.66
CA VAL A 87 -3.92 3.97 8.41
C VAL A 87 -4.42 5.10 7.51
N LEU A 88 -5.28 5.98 8.02
CA LEU A 88 -5.85 7.06 7.20
C LEU A 88 -4.79 8.10 6.76
N PRO A 89 -3.95 8.65 7.67
CA PRO A 89 -2.89 9.56 7.25
C PRO A 89 -1.94 8.95 6.22
N SER A 90 -1.59 7.67 6.39
CA SER A 90 -0.71 6.95 5.47
C SER A 90 -1.37 6.75 4.11
N LEU A 91 -2.65 6.33 4.06
CA LEU A 91 -3.38 6.18 2.80
C LEU A 91 -3.48 7.50 2.04
N LEU A 92 -3.85 8.59 2.71
CA LEU A 92 -3.93 9.92 2.11
C LEU A 92 -2.56 10.37 1.58
N PHE A 93 -1.49 10.12 2.35
CA PHE A 93 -0.13 10.44 1.95
C PHE A 93 0.30 9.61 0.73
N ILE A 94 0.04 8.31 0.74
CA ILE A 94 0.38 7.39 -0.36
C ILE A 94 -0.30 7.82 -1.65
N VAL A 95 -1.60 8.08 -1.61
CA VAL A 95 -2.37 8.52 -2.79
C VAL A 95 -1.88 9.90 -3.25
N GLY A 96 -1.65 10.84 -2.32
CA GLY A 96 -1.12 12.17 -2.62
C GLY A 96 0.25 12.11 -3.30
N ALA A 97 1.19 11.35 -2.74
CA ALA A 97 2.51 11.14 -3.31
C ALA A 97 2.48 10.40 -4.65
N GLY A 98 1.52 9.48 -4.85
CA GLY A 98 1.27 8.87 -6.15
C GLY A 98 0.90 9.90 -7.22
N PHE A 99 0.03 10.87 -6.89
CA PHE A 99 -0.27 11.99 -7.77
C PHE A 99 0.93 12.94 -7.96
N LEU A 100 1.75 13.14 -6.93
CA LEU A 100 2.99 13.92 -7.06
C LEU A 100 3.94 13.28 -8.09
N MET A 101 4.10 11.96 -8.05
CA MET A 101 4.92 11.24 -9.01
C MET A 101 4.35 11.32 -10.43
N LEU A 102 3.03 11.27 -10.59
CA LEU A 102 2.38 11.51 -11.88
C LEU A 102 2.63 12.92 -12.42
N PHE A 103 2.70 13.92 -11.54
CA PHE A 103 3.07 15.29 -11.93
C PHE A 103 4.53 15.39 -12.36
N PHE A 104 5.45 14.68 -11.70
CA PHE A 104 6.86 14.63 -12.12
C PHE A 104 7.07 13.89 -13.44
N ASP A 105 6.21 12.93 -13.77
CA ASP A 105 6.21 12.28 -15.09
C ASP A 105 5.69 13.21 -16.19
N ASP A 106 4.71 14.05 -15.86
CA ASP A 106 4.04 14.95 -16.80
C ASP A 106 3.75 16.32 -16.15
N TYR A 107 4.74 17.21 -16.20
CA TYR A 107 4.66 18.56 -15.64
C TYR A 107 3.58 19.45 -16.28
N SER A 108 3.07 19.07 -17.47
CA SER A 108 2.01 19.82 -18.14
C SER A 108 0.68 19.72 -17.39
N ASN A 109 0.43 18.61 -16.71
CA ASN A 109 -0.82 18.34 -16.03
C ASN A 109 -0.81 18.79 -14.56
N ARG A 110 -1.07 20.08 -14.35
CA ARG A 110 -1.12 20.68 -13.00
C ARG A 110 -2.21 20.10 -12.10
N VAL A 111 -3.22 19.42 -12.63
CA VAL A 111 -4.27 18.78 -11.81
C VAL A 111 -3.64 17.79 -10.82
N PHE A 112 -2.65 17.02 -11.26
CA PHE A 112 -1.94 16.08 -10.39
C PHE A 112 -1.22 16.77 -9.23
N LEU A 113 -0.64 17.94 -9.45
CA LEU A 113 0.00 18.73 -8.40
C LEU A 113 -1.03 19.21 -7.36
N TYR A 114 -2.15 19.78 -7.81
CA TYR A 114 -3.19 20.26 -6.90
C TYR A 114 -3.82 19.12 -6.09
N THR A 115 -4.13 17.99 -6.73
CA THR A 115 -4.64 16.80 -6.05
C THR A 115 -3.64 16.27 -5.03
N SER A 116 -2.35 16.19 -5.39
CA SER A 116 -1.28 15.81 -4.47
C SER A 116 -1.21 16.74 -3.26
N ALA A 117 -1.17 18.06 -3.49
CA ALA A 117 -1.05 19.05 -2.42
C ALA A 117 -2.22 18.97 -1.44
N ILE A 118 -3.45 18.85 -1.96
CA ILE A 118 -4.66 18.70 -1.15
C ILE A 118 -4.59 17.42 -0.30
N LEU A 119 -4.27 16.28 -0.91
CA LEU A 119 -4.21 14.99 -0.20
C LEU A 119 -3.10 14.94 0.84
N VAL A 120 -1.92 15.48 0.54
CA VAL A 120 -0.80 15.58 1.50
C VAL A 120 -1.19 16.49 2.66
N PHE A 121 -1.83 17.64 2.39
CA PHE A 121 -2.33 18.52 3.44
C PHE A 121 -3.35 17.81 4.34
N PHE A 122 -4.33 17.12 3.76
CA PHE A 122 -5.32 16.34 4.52
C PHE A 122 -4.69 15.17 5.28
N SER A 123 -3.64 14.54 4.76
CA SER A 123 -2.86 13.53 5.48
C SER A 123 -2.30 14.11 6.78
N PHE A 124 -1.57 15.23 6.71
CA PHE A 124 -1.04 15.90 7.90
C PHE A 124 -2.13 16.36 8.87
N LEU A 125 -3.21 16.96 8.35
CA LEU A 125 -4.33 17.40 9.17
C LEU A 125 -5.00 16.21 9.88
N SER A 126 -5.20 15.09 9.19
CA SER A 126 -5.78 13.88 9.77
C SER A 126 -4.89 13.28 10.85
N ALA A 127 -3.57 13.26 10.66
CA ALA A 127 -2.62 12.80 11.68
C ALA A 127 -2.69 13.68 12.95
N PHE A 128 -2.80 15.00 12.77
CA PHE A 128 -2.90 15.93 13.89
C PHE A 128 -4.22 15.81 14.65
N LEU A 129 -5.34 15.68 13.94
CA LEU A 129 -6.67 15.54 14.53
C LEU A 129 -6.84 14.20 15.23
N THR A 130 -6.33 13.11 14.65
CA THR A 130 -6.43 11.76 15.26
C THR A 130 -5.74 11.69 16.62
N ARG A 131 -4.66 12.47 16.81
CA ARG A 131 -3.97 12.57 18.10
C ARG A 131 -4.78 13.32 19.17
N ARG A 132 -5.69 14.23 18.77
CA ARG A 132 -6.45 15.10 19.69
C ARG A 132 -7.91 14.71 19.88
N VAL A 133 -8.52 14.08 18.89
CA VAL A 133 -9.93 13.69 18.93
C VAL A 133 -10.02 12.20 18.59
N PRO A 134 -10.44 11.33 19.54
CA PRO A 134 -10.49 9.88 19.32
C PRO A 134 -11.68 9.44 18.45
N LEU A 135 -12.09 10.24 17.47
CA LEU A 135 -13.12 9.88 16.49
C LEU A 135 -12.75 8.58 15.73
N PHE A 136 -11.45 8.34 15.55
CA PHE A 136 -10.93 7.14 14.88
C PHE A 136 -10.90 5.89 15.77
N GLY A 137 -10.94 6.03 17.09
CA GLY A 137 -11.18 4.88 17.97
C GLY A 137 -12.56 4.27 17.75
N PHE A 138 -13.52 5.09 17.32
CA PHE A 138 -14.88 4.66 16.99
C PHE A 138 -14.95 3.97 15.63
N ALA A 139 -14.35 4.56 14.59
CA ALA A 139 -14.28 3.95 13.26
C ALA A 139 -13.45 2.66 13.24
N GLY A 140 -12.34 2.62 13.97
CA GLY A 140 -11.50 1.43 14.14
C GLY A 140 -12.23 0.29 14.85
N ARG A 141 -13.05 0.60 15.87
CA ARG A 141 -13.93 -0.39 16.51
C ARG A 141 -15.02 -0.89 15.57
N ILE A 142 -15.67 0.00 14.82
CA ILE A 142 -16.68 -0.41 13.83
C ILE A 142 -16.05 -1.28 12.73
N ALA A 143 -14.86 -0.93 12.26
CA ALA A 143 -14.15 -1.69 11.23
C ALA A 143 -13.64 -3.04 11.74
N SER A 144 -13.14 -3.13 12.99
CA SER A 144 -12.74 -4.40 13.59
C SER A 144 -13.93 -5.32 13.81
N GLU A 145 -15.04 -4.78 14.32
CA GLU A 145 -16.29 -5.53 14.48
C GLU A 145 -16.81 -6.01 13.12
N LEU A 146 -16.82 -5.16 12.09
CA LEU A 146 -17.22 -5.56 10.73
C LEU A 146 -16.30 -6.64 10.11
N LEU A 147 -15.00 -6.59 10.39
CA LEU A 147 -14.05 -7.60 9.94
C LEU A 147 -14.26 -8.94 10.65
N ASP A 148 -14.70 -8.97 11.91
CA ASP A 148 -15.05 -10.22 12.59
C ASP A 148 -16.29 -10.90 11.96
N TYR A 149 -17.17 -10.13 11.31
CA TYR A 149 -18.31 -10.65 10.56
C TYR A 149 -18.03 -10.91 9.06
N TYR A 150 -16.78 -10.85 8.59
CA TYR A 150 -16.44 -11.16 7.19
C TYR A 150 -16.98 -12.52 6.69
N PRO A 151 -17.10 -13.60 7.50
CA PRO A 151 -17.67 -14.85 7.03
C PRO A 151 -19.15 -14.72 6.68
N VAL A 152 -19.89 -13.86 7.38
CA VAL A 152 -21.31 -13.58 7.11
C VAL A 152 -21.47 -12.90 5.76
N PHE A 153 -20.61 -11.94 5.43
CA PHE A 153 -20.61 -11.29 4.12
C PHE A 153 -20.27 -12.26 2.97
N ILE A 154 -19.34 -13.19 3.19
CA ILE A 154 -19.02 -14.25 2.22
C ILE A 154 -20.22 -15.18 2.00
N ILE A 155 -20.93 -15.57 3.07
CA ILE A 155 -22.13 -16.39 2.97
C ILE A 155 -23.24 -15.66 2.21
N LEU A 156 -23.48 -14.38 2.53
CA LEU A 156 -24.49 -13.56 1.83
C LEU A 156 -24.16 -13.38 0.34
N LEU A 157 -22.90 -13.16 -0.02
CA LEU A 157 -22.45 -13.14 -1.41
C LEU A 157 -22.66 -14.49 -2.10
N GLY A 158 -22.36 -15.60 -1.43
CA GLY A 158 -22.62 -16.95 -1.94
C GLY A 158 -24.10 -17.19 -2.21
N VAL A 159 -24.98 -16.81 -1.29
CA VAL A 159 -26.43 -16.89 -1.45
C VAL A 159 -26.92 -16.01 -2.59
N TYR A 160 -26.43 -14.77 -2.70
CA TYR A 160 -26.77 -13.86 -3.78
C TYR A 160 -26.41 -14.45 -5.16
N ILE A 161 -25.19 -14.99 -5.31
CA ILE A 161 -24.74 -15.62 -6.55
C ILE A 161 -25.58 -16.85 -6.89
N LEU A 162 -25.94 -17.68 -5.90
CA LEU A 162 -26.79 -18.86 -6.10
C LEU A 162 -28.22 -18.50 -6.52
N LEU A 163 -28.80 -17.44 -5.93
CA LEU A 163 -30.14 -16.96 -6.27
C LEU A 163 -30.18 -16.34 -7.68
N ASN A 164 -29.11 -15.64 -8.09
CA ASN A 164 -29.06 -14.97 -9.39
C ASN A 164 -28.65 -15.89 -10.55
N ARG A 165 -28.20 -17.13 -10.26
CA ARG A 165 -27.78 -18.12 -11.27
C ARG A 165 -28.95 -18.71 -12.09
N LYS A 166 -30.20 -18.61 -11.62
CA LYS A 166 -31.39 -19.14 -12.34
C LYS A 166 -32.03 -18.14 -13.33
N ARG A 167 -31.41 -16.99 -13.57
CA ARG A 167 -31.92 -15.93 -14.47
C ARG A 167 -31.07 -15.70 -15.74
N GLN A 168 -30.12 -16.58 -16.03
CA GLN A 168 -29.41 -16.69 -17.31
C GLN A 168 -29.68 -18.08 -17.90
#